data_AF-A0A3P3DXI2-F1
#
_entry.id   AF-A0A3P3DXI2-F1
#
_cell.length_a   1.000
_cell.length_b   1.000
_cell.length_c   1.000
_cell.angle_alpha   90.00
_cell.angle_beta   90.00
_cell.angle_gamma   90.00
#
_symmetry.space_group_name_H-M   'P 1'
#
loop_
_entity.id
_entity.type
_entity.pdbx_description
1 polymer ?
#
loop_
_entity_poly.entity_id
_entity_poly.type
_entity_poly.pdbx_seq_one_letter_code
_entity_poly.pdbx_strand_id
1 'polypeptide(L)'
;FRVPEFNIQKVIARRVAQELEAGSTVNLGFGISANVPRILLEEGLHGAVTWVIEQGAVGGVPLLDFAFGCAANADAFMPSPYQFTYFQGA
;
A
#
# COMPACT_ATOMS: atom_id res chain seq x y z
N PHE A 1 -8.11 -11.03 -4.12
CA PHE A 1 -6.67 -10.97 -3.76
C PHE A 1 -6.23 -12.32 -3.22
N ARG A 2 -4.95 -12.71 -3.42
CA ARG A 2 -4.40 -13.98 -2.90
C ARG A 2 -3.49 -13.70 -1.72
N VAL A 3 -3.50 -14.61 -0.74
CA VAL A 3 -2.53 -14.62 0.36
C VAL A 3 -1.14 -14.97 -0.20
N PRO A 4 -0.09 -14.22 0.13
CA PRO A 4 1.27 -14.54 -0.33
C PRO A 4 1.74 -15.87 0.26
N GLU A 5 2.45 -16.67 -0.54
CA GLU A 5 3.16 -17.86 -0.06
C GLU A 5 4.23 -17.49 0.98
N PHE A 6 4.54 -18.42 1.88
CA PHE A 6 5.56 -18.18 2.89
C PHE A 6 6.97 -18.28 2.29
N ASN A 7 7.58 -17.13 2.03
CA ASN A 7 8.91 -16.98 1.48
C ASN A 7 9.62 -15.73 2.05
N ILE A 8 10.83 -15.44 1.57
CA ILE A 8 11.63 -14.30 2.03
C ILE A 8 10.88 -12.96 1.86
N GLN A 9 10.17 -12.77 0.74
CA GLN A 9 9.40 -11.54 0.50
C GLN A 9 8.27 -11.37 1.51
N LYS A 10 7.57 -12.46 1.85
CA LYS A 10 6.53 -12.45 2.89
C LYS A 10 7.12 -12.12 4.27
N VAL A 11 8.28 -12.67 4.62
CA VAL A 11 8.96 -12.35 5.89
C VAL A 11 9.28 -10.85 5.97
N ILE A 12 9.84 -10.27 4.91
CA ILE A 12 10.14 -8.82 4.83
C ILE A 12 8.84 -8.01 4.96
N ALA A 13 7.80 -8.36 4.21
CA ALA A 13 6.52 -7.64 4.24
C ALA A 13 5.85 -7.72 5.63
N ARG A 14 5.93 -8.86 6.33
CA ARG A 14 5.43 -8.99 7.71
C ARG A 14 6.19 -8.11 8.68
N ARG A 15 7.52 -8.01 8.54
CA ARG A 15 8.32 -7.10 9.37
C ARG A 15 7.90 -5.64 9.15
N VAL A 16 7.68 -5.22 7.92
CA VAL A 16 7.20 -3.86 7.61
C VAL A 16 5.80 -3.62 8.15
N ALA A 17 4.88 -4.60 8.04
CA ALA A 17 3.53 -4.48 8.56
C ALA A 17 3.48 -4.21 10.08
N GLN A 18 4.48 -4.69 10.84
CA GLN A 18 4.61 -4.44 12.29
C GLN A 18 5.06 -3.01 12.63
N GLU A 19 5.61 -2.27 11.66
CA GLU A 19 6.01 -0.85 11.84
C GLU A 19 4.87 0.12 11.53
N LEU A 20 3.74 -0.37 11.03
CA LEU A 20 2.62 0.49 10.65
C LEU A 20 1.80 0.89 11.88
N GLU A 21 1.50 2.17 11.98
CA GLU A 21 0.60 2.71 12.99
C GLU A 21 -0.82 2.87 12.43
N ALA A 22 -1.83 2.56 13.25
CA ALA A 22 -3.23 2.70 12.85
C ALA A 22 -3.56 4.16 12.51
N GLY A 23 -4.29 4.37 11.41
CA GLY A 23 -4.65 5.68 10.88
C GLY A 23 -3.54 6.36 10.07
N SER A 24 -2.36 5.74 9.93
CA SER A 24 -1.29 6.30 9.10
C SER A 24 -1.64 6.28 7.60
N THR A 25 -1.05 7.22 6.88
CA THR A 25 -1.05 7.25 5.41
C THR A 25 0.29 6.72 4.91
N VAL A 26 0.27 5.65 4.12
CA VAL A 26 1.46 4.89 3.75
C VAL A 26 1.68 4.95 2.24
N ASN A 27 2.75 5.60 1.83
CA ASN A 27 3.24 5.54 0.45
C ASN A 27 4.05 4.26 0.23
N LEU A 28 3.83 3.61 -0.92
CA LEU A 28 4.55 2.39 -1.29
C LEU A 28 5.37 2.65 -2.55
N GLY A 29 6.63 2.21 -2.53
CA GLY A 29 7.46 2.07 -3.73
C GLY A 29 7.21 0.75 -4.46
N PHE A 30 7.61 0.69 -5.73
CA PHE A 30 7.58 -0.53 -6.53
C PHE A 30 8.51 -1.60 -5.93
N GLY A 31 8.09 -2.87 -6.00
CA GLY A 31 8.87 -4.02 -5.53
C GLY A 31 8.27 -4.69 -4.29
N ILE A 32 9.13 -5.20 -3.40
CA ILE A 32 8.71 -6.06 -2.27
C ILE A 32 7.70 -5.35 -1.35
N SER A 33 7.81 -4.03 -1.17
CA SER A 33 6.88 -3.19 -0.40
C SER A 33 5.43 -3.31 -0.87
N ALA A 34 5.18 -3.58 -2.15
CA ALA A 34 3.83 -3.75 -2.68
C ALA A 34 3.09 -4.97 -2.09
N ASN A 35 3.82 -5.90 -1.47
CA ASN A 35 3.23 -7.05 -0.76
C ASN A 35 2.70 -6.70 0.64
N VAL A 36 3.09 -5.58 1.23
CA VAL A 36 2.68 -5.20 2.61
C VAL A 36 1.16 -5.09 2.76
N PRO A 37 0.40 -4.48 1.82
CA PRO A 37 -1.06 -4.50 1.87
C PRO A 37 -1.69 -5.91 1.91
N ARG A 38 -1.02 -6.92 1.34
CA ARG A 38 -1.50 -8.31 1.39
C ARG A 38 -1.34 -8.92 2.78
N ILE A 39 -0.34 -8.50 3.55
CA ILE A 39 -0.19 -8.89 4.95
C ILE A 39 -1.35 -8.33 5.77
N LEU A 40 -1.68 -7.04 5.61
CA LEU A 40 -2.81 -6.45 6.34
C LEU A 40 -4.14 -7.10 5.95
N LEU A 41 -4.32 -7.47 4.69
CA LEU A 41 -5.49 -8.25 4.26
C LEU A 41 -5.54 -9.64 4.92
N GLU A 42 -4.42 -10.36 4.98
CA GLU A 42 -4.32 -11.69 5.60
C GLU A 42 -4.63 -11.64 7.10
N GLU A 43 -4.14 -10.61 7.80
CA GLU A 43 -4.33 -10.42 9.24
C GLU A 43 -5.69 -9.75 9.58
N GLY A 44 -6.56 -9.49 8.59
CA GLY A 44 -7.88 -8.87 8.80
C GLY A 44 -7.84 -7.38 9.17
N LEU A 45 -6.73 -6.70 8.89
CA LEU A 45 -6.45 -5.30 9.20
C LEU A 45 -6.62 -4.37 7.99
N HIS A 46 -7.44 -4.76 7.02
CA HIS A 46 -7.75 -3.87 5.89
C HIS A 46 -8.39 -2.56 6.38
N GLY A 47 -7.94 -1.44 5.83
CA GLY A 47 -8.40 -0.11 6.24
C GLY A 47 -7.79 0.41 7.54
N ALA A 48 -6.93 -0.36 8.22
CA ALA A 48 -6.21 0.14 9.39
C ALA A 48 -5.23 1.27 9.04
N VAL A 49 -4.78 1.34 7.79
CA VAL A 49 -3.97 2.42 7.22
C VAL A 49 -4.52 2.80 5.85
N THR A 50 -4.18 4.00 5.38
CA THR A 50 -4.55 4.47 4.04
C THR A 50 -3.36 4.33 3.10
N TRP A 51 -3.51 3.52 2.05
CA TRP A 51 -2.48 3.41 1.01
C TRP A 51 -2.51 4.63 0.08
N VAL A 52 -1.36 5.19 -0.24
CA VAL A 52 -1.26 6.27 -1.23
C VAL A 52 -0.20 5.94 -2.27
N ILE A 53 -0.58 6.07 -3.53
CA ILE A 53 0.27 5.79 -4.67
C ILE A 53 0.56 7.10 -5.39
N GLU A 54 1.84 7.37 -5.67
CA GLU A 54 2.32 8.65 -6.22
C GLU A 54 1.65 8.99 -7.57
N GLN A 55 1.23 7.98 -8.33
CA GLN A 55 0.51 8.13 -9.59
C GLN A 55 -0.93 8.63 -9.39
N GLY A 56 -1.52 8.46 -8.20
CA GLY A 56 -2.75 9.14 -7.82
C GLY A 56 -3.72 8.36 -6.91
N ALA A 57 -3.74 7.03 -6.99
CA ALA A 57 -4.72 6.23 -6.24
C ALA A 57 -4.56 6.38 -4.71
N VAL A 58 -5.69 6.57 -4.02
CA VAL A 58 -5.80 6.66 -2.56
C VAL A 58 -6.70 5.54 -2.06
N GLY A 59 -6.25 4.84 -1.03
CA GLY A 59 -7.00 3.78 -0.37
C GLY A 59 -7.12 2.50 -1.20
N GLY A 60 -8.14 1.71 -0.90
CA GLY A 60 -8.36 0.41 -1.53
C GLY A 60 -7.22 -0.58 -1.30
N VAL A 61 -6.85 -1.34 -2.33
CA VAL A 61 -5.75 -2.32 -2.27
C VAL A 61 -4.82 -2.15 -3.47
N PRO A 62 -3.56 -1.71 -3.26
CA PRO A 62 -2.57 -1.57 -4.33
C PRO A 62 -2.36 -2.87 -5.13
N LEU A 63 -2.20 -2.73 -6.44
CA LEU A 63 -1.92 -3.83 -7.35
C LEU A 63 -0.41 -4.13 -7.43
N LEU A 64 -0.08 -5.33 -7.89
CA LEU A 64 1.30 -5.84 -7.96
C LEU A 64 1.83 -5.79 -9.39
N ASP A 65 3.14 -6.00 -9.52
CA ASP A 65 3.84 -6.23 -10.78
C ASP A 65 3.54 -5.14 -11.82
N PHE A 66 3.18 -5.52 -13.05
CA PHE A 66 2.89 -4.60 -14.14
C PHE A 66 1.80 -3.57 -13.80
N ALA A 67 0.85 -3.92 -12.92
CA ALA A 67 -0.25 -3.05 -12.53
C ALA A 67 0.10 -2.17 -11.31
N PHE A 68 1.33 -2.22 -10.81
CA PHE A 68 1.78 -1.31 -9.78
C PHE A 68 1.62 0.15 -10.24
N GLY A 69 1.16 1.02 -9.34
CA GLY A 69 0.66 2.35 -9.69
C GLY A 69 -0.87 2.45 -9.66
N CYS A 70 -1.56 1.31 -9.68
CA CYS A 70 -3.02 1.22 -9.57
C CYS A 70 -3.44 0.58 -8.24
N ALA A 71 -4.70 0.77 -7.87
CA ALA A 71 -5.34 0.09 -6.74
C ALA A 71 -6.71 -0.46 -7.16
N ALA A 72 -7.11 -1.62 -6.62
CA ALA A 72 -8.50 -2.05 -6.73
C ALA A 72 -9.32 -1.38 -5.64
N ASN A 73 -10.55 -0.98 -6.00
CA ASN A 73 -11.49 -0.33 -5.09
C ASN A 73 -10.86 0.87 -4.38
N ALA A 74 -10.12 1.70 -5.13
CA ALA A 74 -9.58 2.96 -4.61
C ALA A 74 -10.73 3.83 -4.09
N ASP A 75 -10.52 4.47 -2.95
CA ASP A 75 -11.50 5.38 -2.34
C ASP A 75 -11.53 6.71 -3.10
N ALA A 76 -10.39 7.12 -3.66
CA ALA A 76 -10.27 8.31 -4.49
C ALA A 76 -9.08 8.23 -5.47
N PHE A 77 -9.08 9.12 -6.45
CA PHE A 77 -7.96 9.39 -7.35
C PHE A 77 -7.57 10.86 -7.25
N MET A 78 -6.30 11.11 -6.92
CA MET A 78 -5.73 12.45 -6.85
C MET A 78 -4.78 12.70 -8.01
N PRO A 79 -4.72 13.92 -8.56
CA PRO A 79 -3.63 14.30 -9.46
C PRO A 79 -2.27 14.06 -8.79
N SER A 80 -1.36 13.40 -9.49
CA SER A 80 -0.01 13.08 -8.99
C SER A 80 0.72 14.30 -8.36
N PRO A 81 0.66 15.53 -8.92
CA PRO A 81 1.29 16.68 -8.28
C PRO A 81 0.80 16.94 -6.84
N TYR A 82 -0.50 16.73 -6.58
CA TYR A 82 -1.06 16.92 -5.25
C TYR A 82 -0.67 15.81 -4.27
N GLN A 83 -0.45 14.58 -4.75
CA GLN A 83 0.15 13.52 -3.92
C GLN A 83 1.56 13.91 -3.49
N PHE A 84 2.38 14.42 -4.41
CA PHE A 84 3.73 14.90 -4.06
C PHE A 84 3.70 16.10 -3.11
N THR A 85 2.77 17.04 -3.27
CA THR A 85 2.56 18.12 -2.29
C THR A 85 2.25 17.56 -0.90
N TYR A 86 1.35 16.57 -0.81
CA TYR A 86 1.03 15.89 0.44
C TYR A 86 2.25 15.19 1.06
N PHE A 87 3.05 14.47 0.25
CA PHE A 87 4.26 13.77 0.73
C PHE A 87 5.34 14.72 1.25
N GLN A 88 5.42 15.93 0.70
CA GLN A 88 6.35 16.97 1.14
C GLN A 88 5.90 17.64 2.45
N GLY A 89 4.64 17.51 2.84
CA GLY A 89 4.08 18.15 4.03
C GLY A 89 3.99 19.68 3.91
N ALA A 90 3.89 20.19 2.68
CA ALA A 90 3.78 21.61 2.37
C ALA A 90 2.37 22.18 2.65
#